data_AF-A0A6V8PUR7-F1
#
_entry.id   AF-A0A6V8PUR7-F1
#
_cell.length_a   1.000
_cell.length_b   1.000
_cell.length_c   1.000
_cell.angle_alpha   90.00
_cell.angle_beta   90.00
_cell.angle_gamma   90.00
#
_symmetry.space_group_name_H-M   'P 1'
#
loop_
_entity.id
_entity.type
_entity.pdbx_description
1 polymer ?
#
loop_
_entity_poly.entity_id
_entity_poly.type
_entity_poly.pdbx_seq_one_letter_code
_entity_poly.pdbx_strand_id
1 'polypeptide(L)'
;FKLIMQSASNFLDKVTLQSVKALLKDTESREKVFRPVEEYRRYINGLKDFGLRILDLTDKDMTAVVQKAKTYGLLTADAAHLAVMERKRITHMASSDGDFEAVNNITLWSPD
;
A
#
# COMPACT_ATOMS: atom_id res chain seq x y z
N PHE A 1 3.16 -6.63 -2.06
CA PHE A 1 2.13 -7.70 -1.99
C PHE A 1 0.90 -7.35 -2.83
N LYS A 2 0.17 -6.25 -2.55
CA LYS A 2 -1.03 -5.85 -3.31
C LYS A 2 -0.82 -5.82 -4.84
N LEU A 3 0.24 -5.16 -5.33
CA LEU A 3 0.53 -5.08 -6.78
C LEU A 3 0.78 -6.44 -7.44
N ILE A 4 1.44 -7.38 -6.75
CA ILE A 4 1.65 -8.74 -7.27
C ILE A 4 0.32 -9.48 -7.36
N MET A 5 -0.51 -9.38 -6.32
CA MET A 5 -1.84 -10.02 -6.30
C MET A 5 -2.75 -9.47 -7.40
N GLN A 6 -2.72 -8.15 -7.61
CA GLN A 6 -3.46 -7.48 -8.68
C GLN A 6 -2.93 -7.83 -10.08
N SER A 7 -1.61 -7.89 -10.26
CA SER A 7 -1.07 -8.31 -11.55
C SER A 7 -1.42 -9.78 -11.85
N ALA A 8 -1.31 -10.65 -10.84
CA ALA A 8 -1.64 -12.07 -10.95
C ALA A 8 -3.14 -12.31 -11.25
N SER A 9 -4.04 -11.40 -10.88
CA SER A 9 -5.47 -11.52 -11.20
C SER A 9 -5.77 -11.50 -12.69
N ASN A 10 -4.87 -10.95 -13.50
CA ASN A 10 -5.01 -10.96 -14.95
C ASN A 10 -4.75 -12.34 -15.58
N PHE A 11 -4.21 -13.29 -14.81
CA PHE A 11 -3.80 -14.62 -15.29
C PHE A 11 -4.48 -15.77 -14.54
N LEU A 12 -5.33 -15.47 -13.56
CA LEU A 12 -5.95 -16.44 -12.67
C LEU A 12 -7.45 -16.20 -12.59
N ASP A 13 -8.24 -17.26 -12.78
CA ASP A 13 -9.71 -17.21 -12.60
C ASP A 13 -10.10 -16.88 -11.15
N LYS A 14 -9.29 -17.34 -10.18
CA LYS A 14 -9.47 -17.06 -8.77
C LYS A 14 -8.14 -16.75 -8.09
N VAL A 15 -8.01 -15.53 -7.58
CA VAL A 15 -6.79 -15.07 -6.91
C VAL A 15 -6.77 -15.55 -5.47
N THR A 16 -5.92 -16.53 -5.21
CA THR A 16 -5.57 -17.01 -3.87
C THR A 16 -4.05 -17.03 -3.69
N LEU A 17 -3.58 -16.96 -2.45
CA LEU A 17 -2.15 -17.09 -2.14
C LEU A 17 -1.53 -18.35 -2.77
N GLN A 18 -2.25 -19.47 -2.76
CA GLN A 18 -1.77 -20.73 -3.33
C GLN A 18 -1.70 -20.67 -4.85
N SER A 19 -2.75 -20.16 -5.52
CA SER A 19 -2.75 -20.01 -6.98
C SER A 19 -1.67 -19.05 -7.48
N VAL A 20 -1.42 -17.94 -6.76
CA VAL A 20 -0.34 -17.01 -7.10
C VAL A 20 1.01 -17.67 -6.92
N LYS A 21 1.23 -18.41 -5.81
CA LYS A 21 2.47 -19.18 -5.63
C LYS A 21 2.68 -20.21 -6.73
N ALA A 22 1.62 -20.87 -7.21
CA ALA A 22 1.70 -21.83 -8.30
C ALA A 22 2.07 -21.14 -9.62
N LEU A 23 1.42 -20.03 -9.94
CA LEU A 23 1.70 -19.20 -11.13
C LEU A 23 3.17 -18.74 -11.16
N LEU A 24 3.70 -18.31 -10.02
CA LEU A 24 5.07 -17.81 -9.90
C LEU A 24 6.16 -18.89 -10.00
N LYS A 25 5.80 -20.18 -10.07
CA LYS A 25 6.77 -21.26 -10.32
C LYS A 25 7.24 -21.28 -11.76
N ASP A 26 6.39 -20.88 -12.69
CA ASP A 26 6.75 -20.75 -14.10
C ASP A 26 7.52 -19.44 -14.34
N THR A 27 8.60 -19.52 -15.12
CA THR A 27 9.50 -18.38 -15.32
C THR A 27 8.87 -17.31 -16.19
N GLU A 28 8.15 -17.70 -17.25
CA GLU A 28 7.49 -16.75 -18.14
C GLU A 28 6.35 -16.01 -17.42
N SER A 29 5.54 -16.76 -16.68
CA SER A 29 4.45 -16.22 -15.85
C SER A 29 4.98 -15.31 -14.75
N ARG A 30 6.09 -15.68 -14.10
CA ARG A 30 6.76 -14.82 -13.12
C ARG A 30 7.19 -13.49 -13.74
N GLU A 31 7.82 -13.51 -14.91
CA GLU A 31 8.23 -12.28 -15.60
C GLU A 31 7.03 -11.37 -15.91
N LYS A 32 5.93 -11.95 -16.42
CA LYS A 32 4.70 -11.21 -16.70
C LYS A 32 4.08 -10.58 -15.45
N VAL A 33 4.05 -11.30 -14.33
CA VAL A 33 3.49 -10.82 -13.07
C VAL A 33 4.36 -9.74 -12.41
N PHE A 34 5.68 -9.84 -12.55
CA PHE A 34 6.59 -8.89 -11.91
C PHE A 34 6.83 -7.63 -12.75
N ARG A 35 6.68 -7.67 -14.08
CA ARG A 35 6.89 -6.51 -14.95
C ARG A 35 6.14 -5.25 -14.50
N PRO A 36 4.83 -5.28 -14.17
CA PRO A 36 4.15 -4.09 -13.65
C PRO A 36 4.74 -3.59 -12.33
N VAL A 37 5.16 -4.50 -11.44
CA VAL A 37 5.77 -4.14 -10.15
C VAL A 37 7.09 -3.39 -10.36
N GLU A 38 7.90 -3.83 -11.33
CA GLU A 38 9.15 -3.18 -11.69
C GLU A 38 8.94 -1.83 -12.37
N GLU A 39 7.93 -1.70 -13.23
CA GLU A 39 7.51 -0.44 -13.82
C GLU A 39 7.07 0.56 -12.76
N TYR A 40 6.22 0.16 -11.82
CA TYR A 40 5.84 1.01 -10.69
C TYR A 40 7.05 1.40 -9.85
N ARG A 41 7.98 0.49 -9.58
CA ARG A 41 9.21 0.80 -8.84
C ARG A 41 10.06 1.83 -9.58
N ARG A 42 10.22 1.71 -10.90
CA ARG A 42 10.94 2.69 -11.71
C ARG A 42 10.26 4.06 -11.68
N TYR A 43 8.93 4.10 -11.79
CA TYR A 43 8.16 5.33 -11.69
C TYR A 43 8.34 6.02 -10.35
N ILE A 44 8.20 5.30 -9.24
CA ILE A 44 8.41 5.85 -7.88
C ILE A 44 9.85 6.34 -7.71
N ASN A 45 10.85 5.64 -8.25
CA ASN A 45 12.23 6.10 -8.23
C ASN A 45 12.40 7.42 -8.98
N GLY A 46 11.80 7.57 -10.16
CA GLY A 46 11.80 8.84 -10.88
C GLY A 46 11.15 9.96 -10.06
N LEU A 47 10.02 9.70 -9.40
CA LEU A 47 9.37 10.69 -8.52
C LEU A 47 10.26 11.11 -7.34
N LYS A 48 11.11 10.22 -6.80
CA LYS A 48 12.07 10.58 -5.76
C LYS A 48 13.08 11.61 -6.26
N ASP A 49 13.50 11.51 -7.52
CA ASP A 49 14.40 12.49 -8.14
C ASP A 49 13.75 13.87 -8.26
N PHE A 50 12.40 13.93 -8.31
CA PHE A 50 11.61 15.16 -8.27
C PHE A 50 11.18 15.60 -6.85
N GLY A 51 11.71 14.97 -5.81
CA GLY A 51 11.50 15.38 -4.41
C GLY A 51 10.46 14.57 -3.63
N LEU A 52 9.91 13.49 -4.19
CA LEU A 52 9.09 12.53 -3.42
C LEU A 52 9.93 11.89 -2.31
N ARG A 53 9.40 11.90 -1.08
CA ARG A 53 10.03 11.25 0.07
C ARG A 53 9.25 10.01 0.46
N ILE A 54 9.95 8.87 0.56
CA ILE A 54 9.39 7.64 1.12
C ILE A 54 9.71 7.64 2.61
N LEU A 55 8.70 7.44 3.43
CA LEU A 55 8.84 7.39 4.89
C LEU A 55 8.80 5.92 5.32
N ASP A 56 9.86 5.49 6.02
CA ASP A 56 9.96 4.11 6.49
C ASP A 56 8.95 3.82 7.60
N LEU A 57 8.42 2.60 7.59
CA LEU A 57 7.65 2.03 8.69
C LEU A 57 8.62 1.42 9.71
N THR A 58 8.49 1.83 10.97
CA THR A 58 9.36 1.39 12.06
C THR A 58 8.62 0.40 12.98
N ASP A 59 9.35 -0.37 13.78
CA ASP A 59 8.75 -1.29 14.76
C ASP A 59 7.83 -0.55 15.76
N LYS A 60 8.19 0.68 16.11
CA LYS A 60 7.35 1.55 16.95
C LYS A 60 6.02 1.89 16.27
N ASP A 61 6.03 2.11 14.94
CA ASP A 61 4.81 2.36 14.18
C ASP A 61 3.93 1.10 14.18
N MET A 62 4.51 -0.09 14.06
CA MET A 62 3.78 -1.37 14.05
C MET A 62 2.94 -1.57 15.31
N THR A 63 3.43 -1.16 16.48
CA THR A 63 2.60 -1.17 17.70
C THR A 63 1.41 -0.22 17.59
N ALA A 64 1.59 0.97 17.01
CA ALA A 64 0.52 1.94 16.80
C ALA A 64 -0.47 1.49 15.71
N VAL A 65 -0.03 0.73 14.69
CA VAL A 65 -0.90 0.19 13.63
C VAL A 65 -2.03 -0.64 14.20
N VAL A 66 -1.74 -1.55 15.14
CA VAL A 66 -2.78 -2.41 15.75
C VAL A 66 -3.83 -1.58 16.47
N GLN A 67 -3.40 -0.57 17.22
CA GLN A 67 -4.31 0.31 17.94
C GLN A 67 -5.18 1.13 16.97
N LYS A 68 -4.59 1.70 15.92
CA LYS A 68 -5.32 2.51 14.93
C LYS A 68 -6.28 1.68 14.09
N ALA A 69 -5.88 0.48 13.67
CA ALA A 69 -6.75 -0.46 12.98
C ALA A 69 -8.00 -0.77 13.83
N LYS A 70 -7.81 -1.03 15.12
CA LYS A 70 -8.93 -1.28 16.05
C LYS A 70 -9.80 -0.04 16.26
N THR A 71 -9.19 1.14 16.43
CA THR A 71 -9.91 2.38 16.74
C THR A 71 -10.75 2.88 15.56
N TYR A 72 -10.23 2.79 14.34
CA TYR A 72 -10.86 3.36 13.15
C TYR A 72 -11.45 2.31 12.20
N GLY A 73 -11.33 1.02 12.51
CA GLY A 73 -11.82 -0.05 11.64
C GLY A 73 -10.99 -0.27 10.36
N LEU A 74 -9.76 0.25 10.33
CA LEU A 74 -8.91 0.26 9.14
C LEU A 74 -8.18 -1.07 8.93
N LEU A 75 -7.91 -1.39 7.65
CA LEU A 75 -6.96 -2.44 7.32
C LEU A 75 -5.54 -2.05 7.72
N THR A 76 -4.68 -3.05 7.89
CA THR A 76 -3.31 -2.87 8.40
C THR A 76 -2.49 -1.87 7.59
N ALA A 77 -2.67 -1.84 6.26
CA ALA A 77 -1.96 -0.90 5.40
C ALA A 77 -2.37 0.56 5.66
N ASP A 78 -3.67 0.80 5.84
CA ASP A 78 -4.23 2.14 6.00
C ASP A 78 -3.95 2.66 7.42
N ALA A 79 -4.06 1.79 8.42
CA ALA A 79 -3.58 2.06 9.77
C ALA A 79 -2.07 2.34 9.84
N ALA A 80 -1.25 1.72 8.98
CA ALA A 80 0.19 2.00 8.90
C ALA A 80 0.48 3.41 8.37
N HIS A 81 -0.29 3.90 7.40
CA HIS A 81 -0.21 5.29 6.96
C HIS A 81 -0.46 6.25 8.13
N LEU A 82 -1.52 6.03 8.91
CA LEU A 82 -1.82 6.87 10.07
C LEU A 82 -0.75 6.81 11.17
N ALA A 83 -0.15 5.64 11.41
CA ALA A 83 0.94 5.50 12.38
C ALA A 83 2.17 6.33 11.98
N VAL A 84 2.57 6.26 10.70
CA VAL A 84 3.67 7.06 10.17
C VAL A 84 3.34 8.54 10.19
N MET A 85 2.12 8.93 9.82
CA MET A 85 1.65 10.32 9.85
C MET A 85 1.74 10.91 11.25
N GLU A 86 1.24 10.19 12.26
CA GLU A 86 1.32 10.63 13.66
C GLU A 86 2.76 10.83 14.13
N ARG A 87 3.65 9.85 13.87
CA ARG A 87 5.07 9.96 14.23
C ARG A 87 5.76 11.14 13.54
N LYS A 88 5.39 11.43 12.30
CA LYS A 88 5.95 12.51 11.48
C LYS A 88 5.20 13.84 11.62
N ARG A 89 4.16 13.89 12.46
CA ARG A 89 3.28 15.06 12.65
C ARG A 89 2.67 15.56 11.34
N ILE A 90 2.35 14.63 10.44
CA ILE A 90 1.66 14.92 9.18
C ILE A 90 0.17 14.84 9.46
N THR A 91 -0.55 15.92 9.16
CA THR A 91 -2.00 16.00 9.38
C THR A 91 -2.80 16.10 8.09
N HIS A 92 -2.16 16.19 6.93
CA HIS A 92 -2.84 16.30 5.64
C HIS A 92 -2.63 15.02 4.84
N MET A 93 -3.69 14.48 4.26
CA MET A 93 -3.68 13.29 3.43
C MET A 93 -4.43 13.56 2.14
N ALA A 94 -3.88 13.09 1.03
CA ALA A 94 -4.58 12.99 -0.25
C ALA A 94 -4.95 11.51 -0.47
N SER A 95 -6.24 11.18 -0.49
CA SER A 95 -6.73 9.82 -0.75
C SER A 95 -8.18 9.86 -1.23
N SER A 96 -8.54 8.95 -2.13
CA SER A 96 -9.93 8.70 -2.53
C SER A 96 -10.58 7.58 -1.71
N ASP A 97 -9.90 7.10 -0.67
CA ASP A 97 -10.39 6.04 0.22
C ASP A 97 -11.21 6.66 1.36
N GLY A 98 -12.53 6.45 1.31
CA GLY A 98 -13.49 6.99 2.27
C GLY A 98 -13.31 6.47 3.70
N ASP A 99 -12.58 5.36 3.89
CA ASP A 99 -12.26 4.85 5.22
C ASP A 99 -11.50 5.87 6.09
N PHE A 100 -10.79 6.82 5.47
CA PHE A 100 -10.08 7.89 6.17
C PHE A 100 -10.99 9.02 6.66
N GLU A 101 -12.25 9.11 6.22
CA GLU A 101 -13.20 10.12 6.71
C GLU A 101 -13.51 9.95 8.22
N ALA A 102 -13.40 8.72 8.73
CA ALA A 102 -13.58 8.41 10.16
C ALA A 102 -12.42 8.91 11.06
N VAL A 103 -11.36 9.47 10.47
CA VAL A 103 -10.12 9.84 11.16
C VAL A 103 -10.13 11.34 11.49
N ASN A 104 -10.60 11.68 12.69
CA ASN A 104 -10.86 13.06 13.09
C ASN A 104 -9.62 13.97 13.20
N ASN A 105 -8.40 13.43 13.17
CA ASN A 105 -7.16 14.19 13.38
C ASN A 105 -6.35 14.42 12.09
N ILE A 106 -6.97 14.22 10.92
CA ILE A 106 -6.38 14.53 9.63
C ILE A 106 -7.32 15.41 8.78
N THR A 107 -6.73 16.20 7.90
CA THR A 107 -7.40 16.89 6.80
C THR A 107 -7.27 16.01 5.56
N LEU A 108 -8.38 15.41 5.15
CA LEU A 108 -8.46 14.57 3.96
C LEU A 108 -8.84 15.43 2.75
N TRP A 109 -8.05 15.32 1.69
CA TRP A 109 -8.42 15.76 0.35
C TRP A 109 -8.63 14.52 -0.53
N SER A 110 -9.75 14.47 -1.24
CA SER A 110 -9.99 13.48 -2.29
C SER A 110 -9.98 14.17 -3.65
N PRO A 111 -9.31 13.61 -4.67
CA PRO A 111 -9.66 13.94 -6.05
C PRO A 111 -11.09 13.43 -6.32
N ASP A 112 -11.94 14.27 -6.91
CA ASP A 112 -13.26 13.87 -7.41
C ASP A 112 -13.18 12.72 -8.44
#